data_AF-A0A2T2R0X9-F1
#
_entry.id   AF-A0A2T2R0X9-F1
#
_cell.length_a   1.000
_cell.length_b   1.000
_cell.length_c   1.000
_cell.angle_alpha   90.00
_cell.angle_beta   90.00
_cell.angle_gamma   90.00
#
_symmetry.space_group_name_H-M   'P 1'
#
loop_
_entity.id
_entity.type
_entity.pdbx_description
1 polymer ?
#
loop_
_entity_poly.entity_id
_entity_poly.type
_entity_poly.pdbx_seq_one_letter_code
_entity_poly.pdbx_strand_id
1 'polypeptide(L)'
;MFQNIIDFVKKKLPFISQPKSKSTKLNQKLLKDLKGKKIPSWQQLKHIKKVFSPQEKKILNISILLLVVGLIWGGIVWTDQYRETVPEVGGTYVEGVVGSPQLVNPLFSSLNSVDKDISRLVYSGLMRYNSDQELVTDLARDYEVSEDGKTYTFNLRKDVTWHDGEKFDSDDVVFTYNKIKNKNIDSPEFVTFKDIEVKKLGKYKVQFQLQKPYSSFLHNLTMGILPQHIWQRITPQRIRLTQRNLQPIGTGPYEFKQLSKDNSGYIYKYELKRNKDFYRKPPYIQNLVFRFILLYF
;
A
#
# COMPACT_ATOMS: atom_id res chain seq x y z
N MET A 1 -2.80 25.16 -55.31
CA MET A 1 -3.78 25.92 -54.48
C MET A 1 -3.18 27.12 -53.72
N PHE A 2 -1.86 27.18 -53.47
CA PHE A 2 -1.24 28.30 -52.72
C PHE A 2 -0.75 29.50 -53.57
N GLN A 3 -0.62 29.37 -54.89
CA GLN A 3 -0.21 30.50 -55.76
C GLN A 3 -1.34 31.51 -56.02
N ASN A 4 -2.59 31.06 -56.12
CA ASN A 4 -3.74 31.94 -56.40
C ASN A 4 -4.07 32.90 -55.23
N ILE A 5 -3.64 32.57 -54.00
CA ILE A 5 -3.84 33.43 -52.82
C ILE A 5 -2.80 34.56 -52.78
N ILE A 6 -1.57 34.30 -53.24
CA ILE A 6 -0.48 35.29 -53.28
C ILE A 6 -0.74 36.36 -54.35
N ASP A 7 -1.29 35.95 -55.50
CA ASP A 7 -1.64 36.88 -56.57
C ASP A 7 -2.88 37.74 -56.26
N PHE A 8 -3.80 37.24 -55.43
CA PHE A 8 -4.94 38.02 -54.94
C PHE A 8 -4.51 39.14 -53.98
N VAL A 9 -3.51 38.89 -53.12
CA VAL A 9 -3.00 39.88 -52.15
C VAL A 9 -2.16 40.97 -52.82
N LYS A 10 -1.39 40.64 -53.88
CA LYS A 10 -0.62 41.63 -54.65
C LYS A 10 -1.50 42.62 -55.43
N LYS A 11 -2.72 42.24 -55.81
CA LYS A 11 -3.59 43.06 -56.67
C LYS A 11 -4.40 44.14 -55.93
N LYS A 12 -4.41 44.16 -54.59
CA LYS A 12 -5.33 45.03 -53.81
C LYS A 12 -4.69 46.07 -52.88
N LEU A 13 -3.37 46.30 -52.91
CA LEU A 13 -2.70 47.29 -52.05
C LEU A 13 -1.68 48.14 -52.84
N PRO A 14 -2.09 49.26 -53.46
CA PRO A 14 -1.16 50.19 -54.09
C PRO A 14 -0.79 51.30 -53.10
N PHE A 15 0.07 51.04 -52.10
CA PHE A 15 0.90 52.07 -51.47
C PHE A 15 1.84 51.47 -50.42
N ILE A 16 3.10 51.24 -50.79
CA ILE A 16 4.22 51.40 -49.85
C ILE A 16 5.26 52.22 -50.58
N SER A 17 5.09 53.54 -50.50
CA SER A 17 6.17 54.48 -50.80
C SER A 17 7.27 54.25 -49.77
N GLN A 18 8.48 53.96 -50.24
CA GLN A 18 9.66 53.95 -49.37
C GLN A 18 9.93 55.39 -48.90
N PRO A 19 10.15 55.63 -47.60
CA PRO A 19 10.58 56.95 -47.15
C PRO A 19 12.00 57.22 -47.65
N LYS A 20 12.16 58.34 -48.37
CA LYS A 20 13.44 58.85 -48.89
C LYS A 20 14.41 59.11 -47.73
N SER A 21 15.60 58.54 -47.88
CA SER A 21 16.76 58.65 -47.01
C SER A 21 17.24 60.11 -46.81
N LYS A 22 17.47 60.50 -45.56
CA LYS A 22 18.47 61.52 -45.16
C LYS A 22 18.96 61.25 -43.74
N SER A 23 20.00 60.41 -43.60
CA SER A 23 20.89 60.29 -42.42
C SER A 23 21.83 59.10 -42.63
N THR A 24 22.84 59.26 -43.48
CA THR A 24 23.64 58.12 -43.98
C THR A 24 24.92 57.85 -43.16
N LYS A 25 25.25 58.68 -42.16
CA LYS A 25 26.44 58.45 -41.30
C LYS A 25 26.12 57.98 -39.88
N LEU A 26 25.00 58.39 -39.28
CA LEU A 26 24.61 57.94 -37.93
C LEU A 26 24.08 56.48 -37.96
N ASN A 27 23.34 56.13 -39.01
CA ASN A 27 22.79 54.77 -39.20
C ASN A 27 23.87 53.72 -39.50
N GLN A 28 24.95 54.08 -40.19
CA GLN A 28 26.06 53.13 -40.45
C GLN A 28 26.86 52.79 -39.18
N LYS A 29 26.93 53.71 -38.20
CA LYS A 29 27.60 53.46 -36.91
C LYS A 29 26.75 52.56 -36.01
N LEU A 30 25.43 52.79 -35.97
CA LEU A 30 24.45 51.90 -35.31
C LEU A 30 24.40 50.49 -35.93
N LEU A 31 24.56 50.38 -37.25
CA LEU A 31 24.60 49.09 -37.95
C LEU A 31 25.92 48.32 -37.73
N LYS A 32 27.04 49.02 -37.52
CA LYS A 32 28.33 48.38 -37.22
C LYS A 32 28.39 47.78 -35.81
N ASP A 33 27.65 48.34 -34.86
CA ASP A 33 27.51 47.80 -33.49
C ASP A 33 26.45 46.68 -33.36
N LEU A 34 25.71 46.37 -34.43
CA LEU A 34 24.83 45.19 -34.52
C LEU A 34 25.58 43.90 -34.92
N LYS A 35 26.92 43.91 -34.90
CA LYS A 35 27.72 42.67 -34.84
C LYS A 35 27.85 42.23 -33.38
N GLY A 36 26.78 41.65 -32.83
CA GLY A 36 26.87 41.10 -31.48
C GLY A 36 25.57 40.54 -30.96
N LYS A 37 25.32 39.27 -31.28
CA LYS A 37 24.18 38.42 -30.87
C LYS A 37 22.89 38.67 -31.64
N LYS A 38 22.40 37.59 -32.28
CA LYS A 38 21.11 37.51 -32.99
C LYS A 38 19.89 37.62 -32.07
N ILE A 39 20.11 37.62 -30.75
CA ILE A 39 19.08 37.64 -29.72
C ILE A 39 19.19 38.99 -29.00
N PRO A 40 18.10 39.78 -28.92
CA PRO A 40 18.09 41.08 -28.27
C PRO A 40 18.43 40.96 -26.76
N SER A 41 19.15 41.94 -26.22
CA SER A 41 19.47 42.00 -24.80
C SER A 41 18.24 42.36 -23.96
N TRP A 42 18.26 42.00 -22.66
CA TRP A 42 17.17 42.34 -21.72
C TRP A 42 16.86 43.84 -21.65
N GLN A 43 17.86 44.70 -21.84
CA GLN A 43 17.68 46.15 -21.89
C GLN A 43 16.98 46.58 -23.19
N GLN A 44 17.30 45.95 -24.34
CA GLN A 44 16.62 46.20 -25.61
C GLN A 44 15.16 45.71 -25.61
N LEU A 45 14.88 44.59 -24.95
CA LEU A 45 13.52 44.06 -24.76
C LEU A 45 12.62 45.01 -23.95
N LYS A 46 13.18 45.82 -23.04
CA LYS A 46 12.41 46.83 -22.30
C LYS A 46 11.92 47.98 -23.20
N HIS A 47 12.65 48.28 -24.28
CA HIS A 47 12.32 49.37 -25.20
C HIS A 47 11.42 48.97 -26.36
N ILE A 48 11.14 47.66 -26.53
CA ILE A 48 10.30 47.11 -27.61
C ILE A 48 8.93 47.80 -27.71
N LYS A 49 8.31 48.13 -26.57
CA LYS A 49 7.01 48.82 -26.54
C LYS A 49 7.06 50.27 -27.06
N LYS A 50 8.23 50.89 -27.17
CA LYS A 50 8.39 52.25 -27.73
C LYS A 50 8.64 52.26 -29.24
N VAL A 51 9.10 51.14 -29.79
CA VAL A 51 9.48 51.02 -31.22
C VAL A 51 8.32 50.51 -32.08
N PHE A 52 7.42 49.70 -31.53
CA PHE A 52 6.30 49.12 -32.28
C PHE A 52 5.12 50.08 -32.48
N SER A 53 4.53 50.01 -33.68
CA SER A 53 3.26 50.64 -34.03
C SER A 53 2.08 50.03 -33.24
N PRO A 54 0.90 50.70 -33.19
CA PRO A 54 -0.26 50.18 -32.48
C PRO A 54 -0.73 48.79 -32.96
N GLN A 55 -0.61 48.49 -34.26
CA GLN A 55 -0.99 47.21 -34.83
C GLN A 55 -0.01 46.09 -34.44
N GLU A 56 1.30 46.38 -34.47
CA GLU A 56 2.35 45.44 -34.05
C GLU A 56 2.26 45.11 -32.56
N LYS A 57 1.90 46.07 -31.71
CA LYS A 57 1.64 45.82 -30.29
C LYS A 57 0.47 44.87 -30.06
N LYS A 58 -0.61 45.00 -30.84
CA LYS A 58 -1.77 44.11 -30.76
C LYS A 58 -1.39 42.68 -31.16
N ILE A 59 -0.65 42.53 -32.26
CA ILE A 59 -0.15 41.23 -32.72
C ILE A 59 0.78 40.61 -31.67
N LEU A 60 1.75 41.36 -31.14
CA LEU A 60 2.67 40.89 -30.10
C LEU A 60 1.93 40.42 -28.85
N ASN A 61 0.94 41.18 -28.37
CA ASN A 61 0.14 40.79 -27.21
C ASN A 61 -0.67 39.50 -27.47
N ILE A 62 -1.25 39.35 -28.67
CA ILE A 62 -1.95 38.13 -29.06
C ILE A 62 -0.99 36.93 -29.14
N SER A 63 0.20 37.11 -29.72
CA SER A 63 1.23 36.06 -29.79
C SER A 63 1.73 35.65 -28.41
N ILE A 64 1.95 36.60 -27.50
CA ILE A 64 2.31 36.32 -26.11
C ILE A 64 1.18 35.55 -25.42
N LEU A 65 -0.07 35.97 -25.61
CA LEU A 65 -1.23 35.27 -25.04
C LEU A 65 -1.31 33.82 -25.54
N LEU A 66 -1.17 33.60 -26.85
CA LEU A 66 -1.18 32.26 -27.45
C LEU A 66 -0.01 31.41 -26.96
N LEU A 67 1.17 31.99 -26.80
CA LEU A 67 2.33 31.29 -26.26
C LEU A 67 2.11 30.89 -24.80
N VAL A 68 1.55 31.78 -23.97
CA VAL A 68 1.23 31.47 -22.57
C VAL A 68 0.16 30.38 -22.49
N VAL A 69 -0.91 30.47 -23.29
CA VAL A 69 -1.95 29.44 -23.34
C VAL A 69 -1.37 28.11 -23.82
N GLY A 70 -0.50 28.11 -24.83
CA GLY A 70 0.16 26.91 -25.33
C GLY A 70 1.10 26.28 -24.29
N LEU A 71 1.83 27.07 -23.51
CA LEU A 71 2.65 26.58 -22.40
C LEU A 71 1.82 25.99 -21.26
N ILE A 72 0.70 26.64 -20.91
CA ILE A 72 -0.23 26.12 -19.89
C ILE A 72 -0.84 24.79 -20.37
N TRP A 73 -1.34 24.76 -21.60
CA TRP A 73 -1.91 23.55 -22.20
C TRP A 73 -0.89 22.42 -22.29
N GLY A 74 0.30 22.71 -22.82
CA GLY A 74 1.39 21.74 -22.90
C GLY A 74 1.83 21.25 -21.53
N GLY A 75 1.85 22.13 -20.53
CA GLY A 75 2.09 21.78 -19.13
C GLY A 75 1.03 20.82 -18.58
N ILE A 76 -0.26 21.07 -18.83
CA ILE A 76 -1.36 20.19 -18.38
C ILE A 76 -1.25 18.81 -19.04
N VAL A 77 -1.10 18.77 -20.37
CA VAL A 77 -0.94 17.51 -21.12
C VAL A 77 0.28 16.73 -20.63
N TRP A 78 1.40 17.42 -20.40
CA TRP A 78 2.58 16.81 -19.81
C TRP A 78 2.26 16.27 -18.41
N THR A 79 1.68 17.07 -17.52
CA THR A 79 1.37 16.60 -16.15
C THR A 79 0.44 15.41 -16.14
N ASP A 80 -0.57 15.37 -17.03
CA ASP A 80 -1.51 14.26 -17.11
C ASP A 80 -0.86 13.00 -17.70
N GLN A 81 0.05 13.15 -18.68
CA GLN A 81 0.76 12.02 -19.29
C GLN A 81 1.73 11.33 -18.32
N TYR A 82 2.27 12.06 -17.33
CA TYR A 82 3.23 11.52 -16.35
C TYR A 82 2.65 11.42 -14.93
N ARG A 83 1.33 11.49 -14.77
CA ARG A 83 0.69 11.31 -13.46
C ARG A 83 0.46 9.83 -13.19
N GLU A 84 1.05 9.32 -12.13
CA GLU A 84 0.71 8.00 -11.59
C GLU A 84 -0.32 8.16 -10.47
N THR A 85 -1.42 7.41 -10.54
CA THR A 85 -2.39 7.33 -9.45
C THR A 85 -1.85 6.41 -8.36
N VAL A 86 -1.42 7.01 -7.24
CA VAL A 86 -0.99 6.25 -6.06
C VAL A 86 -2.17 6.06 -5.10
N PRO A 87 -2.36 4.88 -4.51
CA PRO A 87 -3.42 4.69 -3.52
C PRO A 87 -3.13 5.52 -2.26
N GLU A 88 -4.13 6.28 -1.82
CA GLU A 88 -4.04 7.06 -0.59
C GLU A 88 -4.34 6.19 0.64
N VAL A 89 -3.62 6.44 1.73
CA VAL A 89 -3.90 5.78 3.01
C VAL A 89 -5.04 6.52 3.70
N GLY A 90 -6.15 5.84 3.99
CA GLY A 90 -7.29 6.46 4.65
C GLY A 90 -8.56 5.63 4.56
N GLY A 91 -9.67 6.26 4.93
CA GLY A 91 -11.01 5.69 4.80
C GLY A 91 -11.36 4.61 5.82
N THR A 92 -12.63 4.21 5.79
CA THR A 92 -13.20 3.17 6.64
C THR A 92 -13.98 2.22 5.75
N TYR A 93 -13.64 0.95 5.79
CA TYR A 93 -14.45 -0.11 5.18
C TYR A 93 -15.39 -0.68 6.25
N VAL A 94 -16.68 -0.79 5.90
CA VAL A 94 -17.72 -1.31 6.79
C VAL A 94 -18.35 -2.54 6.14
N GLU A 95 -18.37 -3.65 6.86
CA GLU A 95 -18.94 -4.92 6.38
C GLU A 95 -20.05 -5.39 7.32
N GLY A 96 -21.19 -5.79 6.74
CA GLY A 96 -22.26 -6.47 7.46
C GLY A 96 -22.00 -7.96 7.47
N VAL A 97 -21.91 -8.56 8.66
CA VAL A 97 -21.60 -9.99 8.84
C VAL A 97 -22.68 -10.65 9.68
N VAL A 98 -23.11 -11.84 9.27
CA VAL A 98 -24.02 -12.68 10.06
C VAL A 98 -23.25 -13.41 11.15
N GLY A 99 -23.79 -13.42 12.37
CA GLY A 99 -23.15 -14.01 13.55
C GLY A 99 -22.25 -13.01 14.29
N SER A 100 -21.47 -13.47 15.26
CA SER A 100 -20.62 -12.61 16.08
C SER A 100 -19.31 -13.30 16.48
N PRO A 101 -18.25 -12.54 16.80
CA PRO A 101 -16.97 -13.10 17.21
C PRO A 101 -17.07 -13.64 18.63
N GLN A 102 -16.42 -14.78 18.85
CA GLN A 102 -16.36 -15.45 20.15
C GLN A 102 -14.91 -15.70 20.54
N LEU A 103 -14.16 -16.35 19.64
CA LEU A 103 -12.79 -16.79 19.84
C LEU A 103 -11.89 -16.37 18.68
N VAL A 104 -11.54 -15.08 18.61
CA VAL A 104 -10.55 -14.53 17.67
C VAL A 104 -9.13 -14.95 18.08
N ASN A 105 -8.87 -16.24 17.93
CA ASN A 105 -7.68 -16.93 18.37
C ASN A 105 -7.37 -18.05 17.36
N PRO A 106 -6.17 -18.08 16.76
CA PRO A 106 -5.78 -19.09 15.79
C PRO A 106 -6.10 -20.52 16.23
N LEU A 107 -5.92 -20.86 17.52
CA LEU A 107 -6.15 -22.20 18.05
C LEU A 107 -7.59 -22.70 17.94
N PHE A 108 -8.57 -21.78 17.82
CA PHE A 108 -10.00 -22.08 17.86
C PHE A 108 -10.78 -21.50 16.68
N SER A 109 -10.14 -20.64 15.89
CA SER A 109 -10.81 -19.85 14.86
C SER A 109 -11.48 -20.69 13.76
N SER A 110 -11.12 -21.96 13.59
CA SER A 110 -11.80 -22.87 12.66
C SER A 110 -13.23 -23.25 13.09
N LEU A 111 -13.62 -22.98 14.35
CA LEU A 111 -14.96 -23.28 14.88
C LEU A 111 -16.04 -22.28 14.44
N ASN A 112 -15.66 -21.08 14.00
CA ASN A 112 -16.57 -20.00 13.63
C ASN A 112 -15.97 -19.18 12.47
N SER A 113 -16.73 -18.99 11.39
CA SER A 113 -16.25 -18.24 10.21
C SER A 113 -15.88 -16.79 10.57
N VAL A 114 -16.67 -16.13 11.43
CA VAL A 114 -16.40 -14.76 11.86
C VAL A 114 -15.05 -14.66 12.58
N ASP A 115 -14.79 -15.60 13.49
CA ASP A 115 -13.52 -15.67 14.20
C ASP A 115 -12.36 -15.97 13.26
N LYS A 116 -12.55 -16.85 12.28
CA LYS A 116 -11.56 -17.18 11.25
C LYS A 116 -11.15 -15.97 10.42
N ASP A 117 -12.11 -15.18 9.97
CA ASP A 117 -11.85 -14.04 9.08
C ASP A 117 -11.17 -12.90 9.85
N ILE A 118 -11.62 -12.59 11.06
CA ILE A 118 -10.96 -11.60 11.91
C ILE A 118 -9.56 -12.10 12.32
N SER A 119 -9.42 -13.38 12.67
CA SER A 119 -8.13 -13.97 13.06
C SER A 119 -7.07 -13.84 11.95
N ARG A 120 -7.45 -14.00 10.67
CA ARG A 120 -6.54 -13.81 9.53
C ARG A 120 -6.10 -12.36 9.31
N LEU A 121 -6.88 -11.39 9.77
CA LEU A 121 -6.51 -9.97 9.71
C LEU A 121 -5.57 -9.57 10.85
N VAL A 122 -5.71 -10.23 12.01
CA VAL A 122 -4.96 -9.91 13.22
C VAL A 122 -3.67 -10.71 13.35
N TYR A 123 -3.67 -11.99 12.99
CA TYR A 123 -2.52 -12.89 13.14
C TYR A 123 -1.92 -13.23 11.78
N SER A 124 -0.65 -13.63 11.79
CA SER A 124 0.04 -14.16 10.60
C SER A 124 0.63 -15.53 10.88
N GLY A 125 0.67 -16.39 9.86
CA GLY A 125 1.29 -17.71 9.93
C GLY A 125 2.73 -17.71 9.40
N LEU A 126 3.39 -18.87 9.47
CA LEU A 126 4.70 -19.04 8.84
C LEU A 126 4.59 -18.98 7.32
N MET A 127 3.48 -19.50 6.79
CA MET A 127 3.09 -19.47 5.38
C MET A 127 1.83 -18.62 5.21
N ARG A 128 1.49 -18.29 3.96
CA ARG A 128 0.22 -17.65 3.59
C ARG A 128 -0.14 -17.98 2.14
N TYR A 129 -1.37 -17.66 1.75
CA TYR A 129 -1.74 -17.59 0.34
C TYR A 129 -1.51 -16.18 -0.21
N ASN A 130 -1.03 -16.07 -1.46
CA ASN A 130 -0.97 -14.81 -2.19
C ASN A 130 -2.30 -14.53 -2.93
N SER A 131 -2.35 -13.45 -3.72
CA SER A 131 -3.49 -13.07 -4.55
C SER A 131 -3.92 -14.17 -5.52
N ASP A 132 -2.96 -14.96 -5.98
CA ASP A 132 -3.12 -16.02 -6.97
C ASP A 132 -3.44 -17.38 -6.31
N GLN A 133 -3.71 -17.37 -4.99
CA GLN A 133 -3.98 -18.54 -4.16
C GLN A 133 -2.81 -19.54 -4.08
N GLU A 134 -1.60 -19.08 -4.37
CA GLU A 134 -0.39 -19.88 -4.22
C GLU A 134 0.14 -19.78 -2.79
N LEU A 135 0.66 -20.90 -2.30
CA LEU A 135 1.27 -20.96 -0.98
C LEU A 135 2.67 -20.35 -1.01
N VAL A 136 2.87 -19.29 -0.23
CA VAL A 136 4.13 -18.54 -0.12
C VAL A 136 4.51 -18.34 1.35
N THR A 137 5.76 -17.96 1.60
CA THR A 137 6.23 -17.65 2.97
C THR A 137 5.63 -16.33 3.49
N ASP A 138 5.46 -16.22 4.82
CA ASP A 138 5.02 -14.98 5.49
C ASP A 138 5.89 -14.61 6.70
N LEU A 139 5.61 -15.14 7.90
CA LEU A 139 6.50 -14.96 9.07
C LEU A 139 7.82 -15.73 8.92
N ALA A 140 7.81 -16.82 8.14
CA ALA A 140 9.04 -17.40 7.64
C ALA A 140 9.61 -16.52 6.51
N ARG A 141 10.93 -16.36 6.49
CA ARG A 141 11.64 -15.80 5.34
C ARG A 141 11.81 -16.85 4.25
N ASP A 142 12.26 -18.03 4.66
CA ASP A 142 12.53 -19.19 3.81
C ASP A 142 12.47 -20.47 4.64
N TYR A 143 12.50 -21.62 3.96
CA TYR A 143 12.54 -22.92 4.60
C TYR A 143 13.26 -23.96 3.73
N GLU A 144 13.76 -25.00 4.39
CA GLU A 144 14.39 -26.16 3.79
C GLU A 144 13.63 -27.42 4.20
N VAL A 145 13.52 -28.37 3.27
CA VAL A 145 12.89 -29.68 3.50
C VAL A 145 13.95 -30.76 3.31
N SER A 146 14.04 -31.70 4.25
CA SER A 146 14.91 -32.87 4.12
C SER A 146 14.52 -33.76 2.94
N GLU A 147 15.48 -34.53 2.42
CA GLU A 147 15.25 -35.48 1.31
C GLU A 147 14.15 -36.50 1.62
N ASP A 148 14.02 -36.92 2.88
CA ASP A 148 12.97 -37.85 3.32
C ASP A 148 11.60 -37.19 3.50
N GLY A 149 11.48 -35.87 3.34
CA GLY A 149 10.23 -35.11 3.44
C GLY A 149 9.65 -35.01 4.87
N LYS A 150 10.44 -35.33 5.90
CA LYS A 150 9.97 -35.36 7.31
C LYS A 150 10.47 -34.21 8.16
N THR A 151 11.55 -33.55 7.78
CA THR A 151 12.14 -32.44 8.53
C THR A 151 11.98 -31.14 7.75
N TYR A 152 11.36 -30.15 8.37
CA TYR A 152 11.18 -28.82 7.80
C TYR A 152 11.85 -27.79 8.69
N THR A 153 12.83 -27.07 8.16
CA THR A 153 13.57 -26.04 8.91
C THR A 153 13.24 -24.67 8.37
N PHE A 154 12.69 -23.79 9.20
CA PHE A 154 12.29 -22.43 8.82
C PHE A 154 13.25 -21.40 9.40
N ASN A 155 13.68 -20.47 8.56
CA ASN A 155 14.33 -19.24 8.99
C ASN A 155 13.27 -18.15 9.11
N LEU A 156 13.12 -17.56 10.30
CA LEU A 156 12.09 -16.58 10.62
C LEU A 156 12.54 -15.16 10.25
N ARG A 157 11.58 -14.30 9.95
CA ARG A 157 11.80 -12.86 9.80
C ARG A 157 12.26 -12.23 11.11
N LYS A 158 13.13 -11.22 11.00
CA LYS A 158 13.71 -10.49 12.15
C LYS A 158 13.11 -9.11 12.36
N ASP A 159 12.35 -8.63 11.39
CA ASP A 159 11.74 -7.31 11.31
C ASP A 159 10.27 -7.29 11.73
N VAL A 160 9.78 -8.38 12.30
CA VAL A 160 8.39 -8.51 12.75
C VAL A 160 8.26 -8.05 14.21
N THR A 161 7.26 -7.22 14.47
CA THR A 161 6.80 -6.83 15.80
C THR A 161 5.35 -7.25 15.99
N TRP A 162 5.01 -7.60 17.22
CA TRP A 162 3.63 -7.72 17.67
C TRP A 162 2.98 -6.33 17.74
N HIS A 163 1.65 -6.28 17.74
CA HIS A 163 0.88 -5.03 17.86
C HIS A 163 1.14 -4.25 19.16
N ASP A 164 1.72 -4.88 20.18
CA ASP A 164 2.14 -4.25 21.43
C ASP A 164 3.61 -3.79 21.44
N GLY A 165 4.33 -3.97 20.33
CA GLY A 165 5.72 -3.54 20.15
C GLY A 165 6.78 -4.60 20.48
N GLU A 166 6.40 -5.72 21.10
CA GLU A 166 7.32 -6.82 21.38
C GLU A 166 7.83 -7.47 20.07
N LYS A 167 9.03 -8.06 20.12
CA LYS A 167 9.60 -8.73 18.95
C LYS A 167 9.03 -10.14 18.80
N PHE A 168 8.64 -10.49 17.58
CA PHE A 168 8.31 -11.86 17.21
C PHE A 168 9.58 -12.70 17.08
N ASP A 169 9.58 -13.92 17.61
CA ASP A 169 10.68 -14.86 17.43
C ASP A 169 10.27 -16.35 17.50
N SER A 170 11.26 -17.25 17.50
CA SER A 170 11.04 -18.71 17.53
C SER A 170 10.27 -19.22 18.75
N ASP A 171 10.33 -18.51 19.89
CA ASP A 171 9.66 -18.92 21.12
C ASP A 171 8.14 -18.86 20.94
N ASP A 172 7.63 -17.82 20.27
CA ASP A 172 6.21 -17.70 19.92
C ASP A 172 5.72 -18.86 19.05
N VAL A 173 6.53 -19.27 18.08
CA VAL A 173 6.21 -20.38 17.17
C VAL A 173 6.14 -21.70 17.94
N VAL A 174 7.21 -22.04 18.68
CA VAL A 174 7.28 -23.28 19.47
C VAL A 174 6.18 -23.31 20.52
N PHE A 175 5.92 -22.19 21.19
CA PHE A 175 4.83 -22.03 22.14
C PHE A 175 3.48 -22.36 21.50
N THR A 176 3.18 -21.76 20.35
CA THR A 176 1.88 -21.92 19.67
C THR A 176 1.62 -23.38 19.32
N TYR A 177 2.55 -24.05 18.65
CA TYR A 177 2.36 -25.44 18.24
C TYR A 177 2.35 -26.40 19.43
N ASN A 178 3.10 -26.14 20.50
CA ASN A 178 2.99 -26.91 21.74
C ASN A 178 1.64 -26.69 22.46
N LYS A 179 1.07 -25.49 22.36
CA LYS A 179 -0.25 -25.16 22.88
C LYS A 179 -1.35 -25.93 22.15
N ILE A 180 -1.27 -26.04 20.81
CA ILE A 180 -2.19 -26.86 19.99
C ILE A 180 -2.21 -28.31 20.49
N LYS A 181 -1.03 -28.87 20.79
CA LYS A 181 -0.86 -30.26 21.23
C LYS A 181 -1.29 -30.52 22.68
N ASN A 182 -1.69 -29.49 23.43
CA ASN A 182 -2.14 -29.70 24.81
C ASN A 182 -3.61 -30.16 24.83
N LYS A 183 -3.85 -31.40 25.27
CA LYS A 183 -5.19 -32.00 25.35
C LYS A 183 -6.18 -31.18 26.18
N ASN A 184 -5.72 -30.45 27.19
CA ASN A 184 -6.59 -29.63 28.05
C ASN A 184 -7.07 -28.33 27.39
N ILE A 185 -6.55 -28.01 26.20
CA ILE A 185 -6.94 -26.83 25.42
C ILE A 185 -8.06 -27.18 24.44
N ASP A 186 -8.15 -28.45 24.06
CA ASP A 186 -9.16 -28.99 23.16
C ASP A 186 -9.19 -28.22 21.82
N SER A 187 -8.01 -27.97 21.23
CA SER A 187 -7.93 -27.27 19.94
C SER A 187 -8.44 -28.18 18.81
N PRO A 188 -9.30 -27.68 17.89
CA PRO A 188 -9.68 -28.40 16.67
C PRO A 188 -8.46 -28.83 15.83
N GLU A 189 -7.33 -28.13 15.94
CA GLU A 189 -6.10 -28.42 15.21
C GLU A 189 -5.25 -29.51 15.88
N PHE A 190 -5.65 -30.02 17.05
CA PHE A 190 -4.89 -31.01 17.82
C PHE A 190 -4.54 -32.24 16.98
N VAL A 191 -5.52 -32.81 16.25
CA VAL A 191 -5.31 -34.03 15.46
C VAL A 191 -4.28 -33.82 14.35
N THR A 192 -4.24 -32.62 13.76
CA THR A 192 -3.31 -32.25 12.70
C THR A 192 -1.86 -32.18 13.20
N PHE A 193 -1.64 -31.69 14.42
CA PHE A 193 -0.30 -31.39 14.92
C PHE A 193 0.21 -32.31 16.04
N LYS A 194 -0.63 -33.19 16.62
CA LYS A 194 -0.27 -34.03 17.80
C LYS A 194 1.04 -34.81 17.65
N ASP A 195 1.33 -35.32 16.45
CA ASP A 195 2.49 -36.17 16.17
C ASP A 195 3.67 -35.38 15.58
N ILE A 196 3.57 -34.05 15.54
CA ILE A 196 4.60 -33.15 14.99
C ILE A 196 5.42 -32.56 16.12
N GLU A 197 6.72 -32.84 16.12
CA GLU A 197 7.66 -32.24 17.06
C GLU A 197 8.11 -30.88 16.53
N VAL A 198 8.21 -29.88 17.41
CA VAL A 198 8.63 -28.52 17.04
C VAL A 198 9.76 -28.11 17.97
N LYS A 199 10.92 -27.79 17.38
CA LYS A 199 12.15 -27.44 18.11
C LYS A 199 12.60 -26.03 17.74
N LYS A 200 13.07 -25.31 18.75
CA LYS A 200 13.86 -24.10 18.56
C LYS A 200 15.30 -24.49 18.26
N LEU A 201 15.82 -24.08 17.11
CA LEU A 201 17.23 -24.24 16.75
C LEU A 201 18.04 -22.94 16.98
N GLY A 202 17.35 -21.83 17.23
CA GLY A 202 17.92 -20.52 17.53
C GLY A 202 16.82 -19.47 17.53
N LYS A 203 17.16 -18.22 17.90
CA LYS A 203 16.17 -17.14 18.08
C LYS A 203 15.23 -16.94 16.89
N TYR A 204 15.73 -17.11 15.66
CA TYR A 204 14.93 -16.96 14.43
C TYR A 204 14.99 -18.23 13.57
N LYS A 205 15.12 -19.41 14.20
CA LYS A 205 15.21 -20.67 13.48
C LYS A 205 14.43 -21.75 14.21
N VAL A 206 13.46 -22.36 13.52
CA VAL A 206 12.62 -23.42 14.07
C VAL A 206 12.64 -24.63 13.15
N GLN A 207 12.49 -25.81 13.73
CA GLN A 207 12.44 -27.06 12.99
C GLN A 207 11.20 -27.84 13.39
N PHE A 208 10.49 -28.35 12.38
CA PHE A 208 9.40 -29.30 12.55
C PHE A 208 9.89 -30.68 12.12
N GLN A 209 9.59 -31.69 12.94
CA GLN A 209 9.85 -33.09 12.64
C GLN A 209 8.52 -33.84 12.59
N LEU A 210 8.25 -34.45 11.44
CA LEU A 210 7.08 -35.27 11.20
C LEU A 210 7.45 -36.76 11.31
N GLN A 211 6.50 -37.59 11.75
CA GLN A 211 6.68 -39.05 11.77
C GLN A 211 6.70 -39.66 10.35
N LYS A 212 5.96 -39.06 9.44
CA LYS A 212 5.82 -39.47 8.04
C LYS A 212 5.76 -38.26 7.12
N PRO A 213 6.18 -38.38 5.84
CA PRO A 213 6.05 -37.30 4.89
C PRO A 213 4.59 -36.88 4.74
N TYR A 214 4.33 -35.58 4.71
CA TYR A 214 2.98 -35.04 4.58
C TYR A 214 2.97 -33.80 3.68
N SER A 215 2.50 -33.99 2.44
CA SER A 215 2.52 -32.95 1.40
C SER A 215 1.74 -31.69 1.80
N SER A 216 0.63 -31.83 2.52
CA SER A 216 -0.19 -30.69 2.93
C SER A 216 0.34 -29.96 4.16
N PHE A 217 1.47 -30.39 4.74
CA PHE A 217 1.98 -29.82 5.99
C PHE A 217 2.17 -28.29 5.92
N LEU A 218 2.76 -27.79 4.82
CA LEU A 218 2.99 -26.36 4.65
C LEU A 218 1.69 -25.54 4.64
N HIS A 219 0.58 -26.11 4.15
CA HIS A 219 -0.74 -25.43 4.15
C HIS A 219 -1.27 -25.22 5.56
N ASN A 220 -0.97 -26.15 6.47
CA ASN A 220 -1.36 -26.05 7.88
C ASN A 220 -0.56 -24.96 8.62
N LEU A 221 0.60 -24.57 8.10
CA LEU A 221 1.43 -23.49 8.65
C LEU A 221 0.95 -22.08 8.23
N THR A 222 -0.19 -21.99 7.55
CA THR A 222 -0.89 -20.71 7.30
C THR A 222 -1.65 -20.20 8.53
N MET A 223 -1.84 -21.07 9.52
CA MET A 223 -2.43 -20.73 10.80
C MET A 223 -1.61 -19.66 11.54
N GLY A 224 -2.30 -18.70 12.17
CA GLY A 224 -1.67 -17.62 12.92
C GLY A 224 -0.85 -18.08 14.13
N ILE A 225 0.25 -17.38 14.40
CA ILE A 225 1.07 -17.59 15.61
C ILE A 225 0.53 -16.77 16.78
N LEU A 226 0.58 -17.33 18.00
CA LEU A 226 0.22 -16.67 19.24
C LEU A 226 1.44 -16.00 19.92
N PRO A 227 1.28 -14.81 20.52
CA PRO A 227 2.33 -14.17 21.31
C PRO A 227 2.56 -14.93 22.62
N GLN A 228 3.71 -15.59 22.77
CA GLN A 228 4.02 -16.36 23.97
C GLN A 228 3.93 -15.48 25.21
N HIS A 229 4.48 -14.26 25.16
CA HIS A 229 4.59 -13.35 26.31
C HIS A 229 3.22 -13.02 26.94
N ILE A 230 2.15 -13.07 26.15
CA ILE A 230 0.76 -12.88 26.60
C ILE A 230 0.14 -14.21 27.03
N TRP A 231 0.18 -15.22 26.16
CA TRP A 231 -0.61 -16.44 26.32
C TRP A 231 0.00 -17.46 27.29
N GLN A 232 1.29 -17.35 27.61
CA GLN A 232 1.95 -18.22 28.58
C GLN A 232 1.38 -18.07 30.00
N ARG A 233 0.86 -16.89 30.33
CA ARG A 233 0.28 -16.58 31.65
C ARG A 233 -1.15 -17.11 31.81
N ILE A 234 -1.74 -17.67 30.74
CA ILE A 234 -3.12 -18.14 30.71
C ILE A 234 -3.13 -19.67 30.79
N THR A 235 -3.79 -20.19 31.82
CA THR A 235 -3.93 -21.63 32.04
C THR A 235 -4.81 -22.25 30.95
N PRO A 236 -4.61 -23.55 30.61
CA PRO A 236 -5.45 -24.25 29.64
C PRO A 236 -6.94 -24.11 29.91
N GLN A 237 -7.37 -24.19 31.18
CA GLN A 237 -8.78 -24.11 31.58
C GLN A 237 -9.39 -22.72 31.34
N ARG A 238 -8.58 -21.66 31.36
CA ARG A 238 -9.04 -20.27 31.18
C ARG A 238 -8.85 -19.76 29.75
N ILE A 239 -8.20 -20.52 28.87
CA ILE A 239 -7.79 -20.04 27.55
C ILE A 239 -8.96 -19.65 26.65
N ARG A 240 -10.13 -20.29 26.81
CA ARG A 240 -11.36 -19.94 26.06
C ARG A 240 -12.15 -18.80 26.70
N LEU A 241 -11.98 -18.58 28.00
CA LEU A 241 -12.75 -17.60 28.79
C LEU A 241 -12.09 -16.22 28.85
N THR A 242 -10.82 -16.11 28.48
CA THR A 242 -10.08 -14.84 28.56
C THR A 242 -10.60 -13.81 27.55
N GLN A 243 -10.66 -12.54 27.97
CA GLN A 243 -11.01 -11.40 27.11
C GLN A 243 -10.02 -11.22 25.94
N ARG A 244 -8.81 -11.80 26.02
CA ARG A 244 -7.82 -11.79 24.94
C ARG A 244 -8.31 -12.44 23.64
N ASN A 245 -9.28 -13.34 23.73
CA ASN A 245 -9.95 -13.90 22.55
C ASN A 245 -10.79 -12.88 21.78
N LEU A 246 -11.20 -11.78 22.42
CA LEU A 246 -11.96 -10.69 21.79
C LEU A 246 -11.11 -9.42 21.63
N GLN A 247 -9.98 -9.34 22.32
CA GLN A 247 -9.00 -8.24 22.24
C GLN A 247 -7.62 -8.81 21.86
N PRO A 248 -7.50 -9.38 20.65
CA PRO A 248 -6.31 -10.08 20.21
C PRO A 248 -5.16 -9.11 19.95
N ILE A 249 -3.94 -9.59 20.19
CA ILE A 249 -2.68 -8.95 19.79
C ILE A 249 -1.98 -9.93 18.87
N GLY A 250 -1.68 -9.48 17.66
CA GLY A 250 -1.11 -10.29 16.61
C GLY A 250 0.09 -9.63 15.93
N THR A 251 0.49 -10.18 14.78
CA THR A 251 1.51 -9.64 13.88
C THR A 251 0.92 -9.21 12.54
N GLY A 252 -0.40 -9.36 12.35
CA GLY A 252 -1.10 -9.15 11.11
C GLY A 252 -1.26 -7.67 10.70
N PRO A 253 -1.86 -7.43 9.53
CA PRO A 253 -2.03 -6.10 8.93
C PRO A 253 -3.00 -5.19 9.70
N TYR A 254 -3.82 -5.74 10.58
CA TYR A 254 -4.79 -4.98 11.37
C TYR A 254 -4.73 -5.34 12.85
N GLU A 255 -4.89 -4.33 13.69
CA GLU A 255 -4.86 -4.44 15.14
C GLU A 255 -6.27 -4.25 15.71
N PHE A 256 -6.56 -4.90 16.83
CA PHE A 256 -7.78 -4.62 17.57
C PHE A 256 -7.84 -3.15 18.00
N LYS A 257 -8.96 -2.48 17.72
CA LYS A 257 -9.21 -1.10 18.16
C LYS A 257 -10.27 -1.07 19.25
N GLN A 258 -11.45 -1.59 18.96
CA GLN A 258 -12.59 -1.54 19.86
C GLN A 258 -13.64 -2.58 19.49
N LEU A 259 -14.44 -3.00 20.47
CA LEU A 259 -15.70 -3.69 20.24
C LEU A 259 -16.82 -2.95 20.97
N SER A 260 -18.04 -3.03 20.45
CA SER A 260 -19.24 -2.49 21.10
C SER A 260 -20.24 -3.59 21.34
N LYS A 261 -20.81 -3.59 22.54
CA LYS A 261 -21.80 -4.55 23.01
C LYS A 261 -23.09 -3.84 23.35
N ASP A 262 -24.22 -4.51 23.19
CA ASP A 262 -25.50 -4.05 23.74
C ASP A 262 -25.66 -4.45 25.22
N ASN A 263 -26.82 -4.12 25.80
CA ASN A 263 -27.13 -4.42 27.20
C ASN A 263 -27.21 -5.92 27.50
N SER A 264 -27.42 -6.77 26.49
CA SER A 264 -27.42 -8.23 26.64
C SER A 264 -26.02 -8.84 26.55
N GLY A 265 -25.01 -8.02 26.22
CA GLY A 265 -23.63 -8.46 26.00
C GLY A 265 -23.34 -8.90 24.57
N TYR A 266 -24.31 -8.82 23.66
CA TYR A 266 -24.14 -9.15 22.25
C TYR A 266 -23.23 -8.12 21.56
N ILE A 267 -22.20 -8.62 20.86
CA ILE A 267 -21.26 -7.78 20.11
C ILE A 267 -21.89 -7.44 18.76
N TYR A 268 -22.32 -6.20 18.58
CA TYR A 268 -22.91 -5.73 17.31
C TYR A 268 -21.91 -4.97 16.42
N LYS A 269 -20.75 -4.57 16.96
CA LYS A 269 -19.71 -3.86 16.21
C LYS A 269 -18.31 -4.26 16.67
N TYR A 270 -17.39 -4.44 15.72
CA TYR A 270 -15.98 -4.73 15.97
C TYR A 270 -15.09 -3.94 15.02
N GLU A 271 -14.18 -3.15 15.59
CA GLU A 271 -13.31 -2.24 14.86
C GLU A 271 -11.86 -2.72 14.93
N LEU A 272 -11.25 -2.79 13.75
CA LEU A 272 -9.81 -2.96 13.60
C LEU A 272 -9.20 -1.69 13.01
N LYS A 273 -7.98 -1.37 13.43
CA LYS A 273 -7.17 -0.28 12.89
C LYS A 273 -5.98 -0.84 12.14
N ARG A 274 -5.54 -0.13 11.10
CA ARG A 274 -4.33 -0.45 10.34
C ARG A 274 -3.10 -0.57 11.26
N ASN A 275 -2.37 -1.68 11.13
CA ASN A 275 -1.01 -1.81 11.65
C ASN A 275 -0.05 -1.06 10.70
N LYS A 276 0.50 0.07 11.16
CA LYS A 276 1.41 0.90 10.35
C LYS A 276 2.79 0.25 10.21
N ASP A 277 3.20 -0.51 11.21
CA ASP A 277 4.49 -1.18 11.31
C ASP A 277 4.40 -2.63 10.83
N PHE A 278 3.38 -2.94 10.02
CA PHE A 278 3.24 -4.25 9.41
C PHE A 278 4.48 -4.54 8.56
N TYR A 279 5.06 -5.72 8.75
CA TYR A 279 6.35 -6.09 8.16
C TYR A 279 6.27 -6.32 6.63
N ARG A 280 5.07 -6.51 6.08
CA ARG A 280 4.80 -6.44 4.63
C ARG A 280 4.29 -5.05 4.28
N LYS A 281 3.88 -4.84 3.03
CA LYS A 281 3.20 -3.60 2.63
C LYS A 281 1.96 -3.37 3.53
N PRO A 282 1.93 -2.31 4.36
CA PRO A 282 0.79 -2.06 5.22
C PRO A 282 -0.46 -1.74 4.38
N PRO A 283 -1.66 -2.11 4.83
CA PRO A 283 -2.89 -1.90 4.06
C PRO A 283 -3.17 -0.42 3.83
N TYR A 284 -3.90 -0.06 2.78
CA TYR A 284 -4.26 1.35 2.52
C TYR A 284 -5.46 1.81 3.37
N ILE A 285 -6.42 0.91 3.61
CA ILE A 285 -7.62 1.19 4.39
C ILE A 285 -7.22 1.38 5.86
N GLN A 286 -7.65 2.48 6.47
CA GLN A 286 -7.24 2.83 7.83
C GLN A 286 -8.05 2.09 8.90
N ASN A 287 -9.35 1.92 8.70
CA ASN A 287 -10.25 1.25 9.64
C ASN A 287 -11.07 0.16 8.93
N LEU A 288 -11.15 -1.01 9.55
CA LEU A 288 -12.15 -2.04 9.20
C LEU A 288 -13.18 -2.11 10.31
N VAL A 289 -14.46 -2.06 9.93
CA VAL A 289 -15.57 -2.11 10.88
C VAL A 289 -16.52 -3.23 10.48
N PHE A 290 -16.61 -4.26 11.32
CA PHE A 290 -17.60 -5.31 11.19
C PHE A 290 -18.85 -4.93 11.97
N ARG A 291 -20.02 -5.01 11.32
CA ARG A 291 -21.33 -4.88 11.93
C ARG A 291 -22.03 -6.22 11.92
N PHE A 292 -22.37 -6.72 13.11
CA PHE A 292 -22.90 -8.06 13.29
C PHE A 292 -24.41 -8.07 13.36
N ILE A 293 -25.03 -8.91 12.54
CA ILE A 293 -26.48 -9.06 12.45
C ILE A 293 -26.87 -10.46 12.95
N LEU A 294 -27.84 -10.50 13.84
CA LEU A 294 -28.48 -11.74 14.27
C LEU A 294 -29.47 -12.19 13.18
N LEU A 295 -29.34 -13.44 12.73
CA LEU A 295 -30.43 -14.07 11.99
C LEU A 295 -31.42 -14.60 13.02
N TYR A 296 -32.59 -13.96 13.09
CA TYR A 296 -33.77 -14.55 13.69
C TYR A 296 -34.46 -15.36 12.59
N PHE A 297 -34.44 -16.70 12.71
CA PHE A 297 -35.29 -17.60 11.93
C PHE A 297 -36.50 -18.00 12.75
#